data_AF-A0A936JN41-F1
#
_entry.id   AF-A0A936JN41-F1
#
_cell.length_a   1.000
_cell.length_b   1.000
_cell.length_c   1.000
_cell.angle_alpha   90.00
_cell.angle_beta   90.00
_cell.angle_gamma   90.00
#
_symmetry.space_group_name_H-M   'P 1'
#
loop_
_entity.id
_entity.type
_entity.pdbx_description
1 polymer ?
#
loop_
_entity_poly.entity_id
_entity_poly.type
_entity_poly.pdbx_seq_one_letter_code
_entity_poly.pdbx_strand_id
1 'polypeptide(L)'
;MSTPHEEPFQSYRAKQALIDAAWERCEGRFAALPAPLSDLAAQFLRSIADASGSHRSYFSNPVAPPLLYMPLWLMDGLSRDRDRSRADQTMVRILAATMQGYIGVRLQDNVLDEPTRGDPHLLLLGNTCFSNMIVELSTALGMHGIAFWPALDRAIVDFSRLTLAEQHAVLRDEPYTVERFDEHADKVALARIPLLAVAAIAERLDLEPSIQALVHQLGIAYGIANDVLGWPRDVRSGHRTWLLGCAGFARAEWEHIGAMPEGAERDAASSAVVEKLRTALYEGRLLRDAIARAIAVHRDAMETARAAGLVGFDDYTAERIAWLEMFDKQTTLMTLRRALLSARS
;
A
#
# COMPACT_ATOMS: atom_id res chain seq x y z
N MET A 1 -5.54 -6.78 22.06
CA MET A 1 -4.07 -6.89 22.19
C MET A 1 -3.51 -5.60 21.63
N SER A 2 -2.96 -4.73 22.47
CA SER A 2 -2.23 -3.55 21.99
C SER A 2 -1.02 -4.06 21.21
N THR A 3 -0.95 -3.74 19.92
CA THR A 3 0.14 -4.18 19.06
C THR A 3 1.43 -3.49 19.51
N PRO A 4 2.51 -4.23 19.80
CA PRO A 4 3.73 -3.72 20.42
C PRO A 4 4.62 -2.81 19.53
N HIS A 5 4.06 -2.12 18.53
CA HIS A 5 4.85 -1.45 17.49
C HIS A 5 4.25 -0.09 17.09
N GLU A 6 4.10 0.82 18.05
CA GLU A 6 3.85 2.24 17.75
C GLU A 6 5.15 3.01 17.48
N GLU A 7 6.32 2.44 17.80
CA GLU A 7 7.59 3.10 17.52
C GLU A 7 8.00 2.95 16.04
N PRO A 8 8.25 4.06 15.32
CA PRO A 8 8.75 4.01 13.95
C PRO A 8 10.16 3.42 13.92
N PHE A 9 10.48 2.72 12.82
CA PHE A 9 11.79 2.11 12.58
C PHE A 9 12.92 3.14 12.72
N GLN A 10 14.10 2.70 13.17
CA GLN A 10 15.23 3.60 13.37
C GLN A 10 15.64 4.32 12.07
N SER A 11 15.56 3.60 10.94
CA SER A 11 15.78 4.14 9.59
C SER A 11 14.83 5.29 9.25
N TYR A 12 13.65 5.32 9.86
CA TYR A 12 12.64 6.36 9.63
C TYR A 12 12.98 7.66 10.37
N ARG A 13 13.48 7.54 11.61
CA ARG A 13 13.81 8.70 12.45
C ARG A 13 14.89 9.58 11.84
N ALA A 14 15.90 8.98 11.20
CA ALA A 14 17.01 9.70 10.58
C ALA A 14 16.58 10.63 9.43
N LYS A 15 15.39 10.41 8.85
CA LYS A 15 14.88 11.15 7.70
C LYS A 15 13.64 12.01 8.03
N GLN A 16 13.23 12.05 9.29
CA GLN A 16 11.99 12.69 9.71
C GLN A 16 11.93 14.18 9.36
N ALA A 17 13.04 14.92 9.46
CA ALA A 17 13.08 16.35 9.13
C ALA A 17 12.70 16.64 7.66
N LEU A 18 13.11 15.78 6.72
CA LEU A 18 12.75 15.92 5.30
C LEU A 18 11.26 15.59 5.07
N ILE A 19 10.73 14.61 5.80
CA ILE A 19 9.32 14.21 5.75
C ILE A 19 8.44 15.30 6.36
N ASP A 20 8.84 15.90 7.48
CA ASP A 20 8.13 17.01 8.12
C ASP A 20 8.10 18.23 7.20
N ALA A 21 9.23 18.58 6.58
CA ALA A 21 9.29 19.64 5.60
C ALA A 21 8.40 19.35 4.36
N ALA A 22 8.29 18.09 3.94
CA ALA A 22 7.38 17.69 2.87
C ALA A 22 5.90 17.82 3.29
N TRP A 23 5.57 17.45 4.54
CA TRP A 23 4.25 17.67 5.12
C TRP A 23 3.89 19.15 5.17
N GLU A 24 4.79 20.03 5.59
CA GLU A 24 4.55 21.48 5.61
C GLU A 24 4.16 22.01 4.22
N ARG A 25 4.77 21.49 3.15
CA ARG A 25 4.37 21.83 1.78
C ARG A 25 2.98 21.35 1.44
N CYS A 26 2.63 20.12 1.81
CA CYS A 26 1.31 19.55 1.59
C CYS A 26 0.22 20.28 2.37
N GLU A 27 0.44 20.53 3.66
CA GLU A 27 -0.45 21.26 4.55
C GLU A 27 -0.65 22.70 4.05
N GLY A 28 0.44 23.39 3.69
CA GLY A 28 0.39 24.72 3.11
C GLY A 28 -0.40 24.76 1.81
N ARG A 29 -0.24 23.74 0.94
CA ARG A 29 -1.02 23.63 -0.29
C ARG A 29 -2.50 23.45 -0.02
N PHE A 30 -2.87 22.56 0.92
CA PHE A 30 -4.26 22.30 1.29
C PHE A 30 -4.93 23.51 1.93
N ALA A 31 -4.21 24.23 2.81
CA ALA A 31 -4.69 25.46 3.43
C ALA A 31 -4.89 26.60 2.40
N ALA A 32 -4.11 26.62 1.32
CA ALA A 32 -4.22 27.60 0.25
C ALA A 32 -5.32 27.28 -0.78
N LEU A 33 -6.04 26.15 -0.65
CA LEU A 33 -7.17 25.85 -1.52
C LEU A 33 -8.36 26.75 -1.20
N PRO A 34 -9.13 27.22 -2.20
CA PRO A 34 -10.40 27.87 -1.94
C PRO A 34 -11.45 26.86 -1.46
N ALA A 35 -12.43 27.33 -0.69
CA ALA A 35 -13.62 26.53 -0.37
C ALA A 35 -14.38 26.17 -1.66
N PRO A 36 -14.97 24.96 -1.76
CA PRO A 36 -15.09 23.93 -0.71
C PRO A 36 -13.90 22.94 -0.63
N LEU A 37 -12.85 23.10 -1.44
CA LEU A 37 -11.74 22.12 -1.50
C LEU A 37 -10.88 22.11 -0.23
N SER A 38 -10.70 23.27 0.42
CA SER A 38 -10.03 23.35 1.73
C SER A 38 -10.74 22.53 2.81
N ASP A 39 -12.07 22.51 2.78
CA ASP A 39 -12.88 21.82 3.77
C ASP A 39 -12.78 20.30 3.59
N LEU A 40 -12.78 19.84 2.33
CA LEU A 40 -12.51 18.45 1.97
C LEU A 40 -11.10 18.02 2.39
N ALA A 41 -10.10 18.89 2.19
CA ALA A 41 -8.73 18.59 2.61
C ALA A 41 -8.63 18.49 4.15
N ALA A 42 -9.27 19.40 4.88
CA ALA A 42 -9.31 19.35 6.35
C ALA A 42 -10.05 18.10 6.86
N GLN A 43 -11.14 17.69 6.20
CA GLN A 43 -11.84 16.45 6.49
C GLN A 43 -10.94 15.24 6.28
N PHE A 44 -10.23 15.17 5.14
CA PHE A 44 -9.30 14.10 4.86
C PHE A 44 -8.20 14.01 5.91
N LEU A 45 -7.53 15.12 6.24
CA LEU A 45 -6.45 15.13 7.24
C LEU A 45 -6.94 14.67 8.62
N ARG A 46 -8.16 15.03 9.03
CA ARG A 46 -8.77 14.50 10.27
C ARG A 46 -9.02 13.00 10.20
N SER A 47 -9.39 12.47 9.03
CA SER A 47 -9.67 11.04 8.86
C SER A 47 -8.44 10.15 8.97
N ILE A 48 -7.25 10.70 8.69
CA ILE A 48 -5.97 9.99 8.77
C ILE A 48 -5.15 10.37 10.01
N ALA A 49 -5.71 11.20 10.90
CA ALA A 49 -5.07 11.56 12.15
C ALA A 49 -5.02 10.36 13.11
N ASP A 50 -3.91 10.22 13.82
CA ASP A 50 -3.73 9.22 14.87
C ASP A 50 -4.45 9.61 16.18
N ALA A 51 -4.26 8.82 17.23
CA ALA A 51 -4.89 9.03 18.54
C ALA A 51 -4.51 10.38 19.20
N SER A 52 -3.41 11.01 18.78
CA SER A 52 -2.98 12.34 19.22
C SER A 52 -3.62 13.47 18.40
N GLY A 53 -4.37 13.15 17.35
CA GLY A 53 -4.91 14.12 16.40
C GLY A 53 -3.90 14.57 15.34
N SER A 54 -2.71 13.96 15.29
CA SER A 54 -1.68 14.24 14.28
C SER A 54 -1.81 13.31 13.08
N HIS A 55 -1.74 13.85 11.87
CA HIS A 55 -1.71 13.04 10.64
C HIS A 55 -0.29 12.77 10.13
N ARG A 56 0.74 13.33 10.78
CA ARG A 56 2.12 13.27 10.27
C ARG A 56 2.74 11.87 10.35
N SER A 57 2.21 10.99 11.20
CA SER A 57 2.60 9.59 11.33
C SER A 57 2.07 8.70 10.19
N TYR A 58 1.17 9.21 9.33
CA TYR A 58 0.45 8.44 8.33
C TYR A 58 1.37 7.62 7.38
N PHE A 59 2.44 8.25 6.89
CA PHE A 59 3.42 7.59 5.99
C PHE A 59 4.55 6.85 6.72
N SER A 60 4.65 7.03 8.04
CA SER A 60 5.68 6.41 8.88
C SER A 60 5.16 5.21 9.66
N ASN A 61 3.89 4.84 9.45
CA ASN A 61 3.29 3.71 10.13
C ASN A 61 4.05 2.41 9.77
N PRO A 62 4.44 1.59 10.76
CA PRO A 62 5.07 0.31 10.53
C PRO A 62 4.27 -0.68 9.72
N VAL A 63 3.02 -0.44 9.29
CA VAL A 63 2.31 -1.30 8.32
C VAL A 63 2.22 -0.69 6.92
N ALA A 64 2.60 0.58 6.74
CA ALA A 64 2.57 1.23 5.44
C ALA A 64 3.76 0.80 4.56
N PRO A 65 3.58 0.75 3.22
CA PRO A 65 4.69 0.73 2.27
C PRO A 65 5.71 1.83 2.56
N PRO A 66 7.03 1.59 2.40
CA PRO A 66 8.08 2.56 2.67
C PRO A 66 8.17 3.64 1.58
N LEU A 67 7.02 4.17 1.15
CA LEU A 67 6.86 4.97 -0.06
C LEU A 67 7.72 6.24 -0.05
N LEU A 68 7.85 6.89 1.11
CA LEU A 68 8.69 8.08 1.27
C LEU A 68 10.17 7.73 1.50
N TYR A 69 10.47 6.52 1.97
CA TYR A 69 11.83 6.11 2.34
C TYR A 69 12.60 5.54 1.16
N MET A 70 11.94 4.83 0.25
CA MET A 70 12.56 4.31 -0.98
C MET A 70 13.29 5.40 -1.81
N PRO A 71 12.70 6.56 -2.15
CA PRO A 71 13.43 7.61 -2.85
C PRO A 71 14.58 8.20 -2.04
N LEU A 72 14.47 8.25 -0.70
CA LEU A 72 15.55 8.70 0.18
C LEU A 72 16.75 7.74 0.14
N TRP A 73 16.49 6.44 0.26
CA TRP A 73 17.50 5.38 0.17
C TRP A 73 18.17 5.33 -1.21
N LEU A 74 17.39 5.51 -2.28
CA LEU A 74 17.96 5.59 -3.62
C LEU A 74 18.85 6.84 -3.78
N MET A 75 18.40 8.00 -3.27
CA MET A 75 19.18 9.23 -3.35
C MET A 75 20.50 9.11 -2.58
N ASP A 76 20.48 8.55 -1.37
CA ASP A 76 21.68 8.30 -0.56
C ASP A 76 22.66 7.37 -1.30
N GLY A 77 22.15 6.36 -2.02
CA GLY A 77 22.97 5.44 -2.82
C GLY A 77 23.62 6.10 -4.03
N LEU A 78 22.92 7.01 -4.71
CA LEU A 78 23.34 7.64 -5.97
C LEU A 78 24.12 8.95 -5.80
N SER A 79 24.03 9.65 -4.66
CA SER A 79 24.51 11.04 -4.52
C SER A 79 25.70 11.25 -3.58
N ARG A 80 26.73 10.39 -3.65
CA ARG A 80 27.87 10.43 -2.72
C ARG A 80 28.67 11.76 -2.70
N ASP A 81 28.61 12.58 -3.76
CA ASP A 81 29.44 13.81 -3.91
C ASP A 81 28.63 15.10 -4.20
N ARG A 82 27.33 15.16 -3.89
CA ARG A 82 26.48 16.33 -4.21
C ARG A 82 26.38 17.33 -3.05
N ASP A 83 26.13 18.60 -3.38
CA ASP A 83 25.71 19.63 -2.42
C ASP A 83 24.45 19.18 -1.68
N ARG A 84 24.64 18.85 -0.40
CA ARG A 84 23.61 18.28 0.46
C ARG A 84 22.41 19.21 0.66
N SER A 85 22.62 20.52 0.74
CA SER A 85 21.52 21.47 0.96
C SER A 85 20.58 21.51 -0.24
N ARG A 86 21.14 21.55 -1.46
CA ARG A 86 20.35 21.50 -2.69
C ARG A 86 19.67 20.15 -2.88
N ALA A 87 20.36 19.05 -2.56
CA ALA A 87 19.80 17.70 -2.61
C ALA A 87 18.59 17.56 -1.67
N ASP A 88 18.71 18.07 -0.44
CA ASP A 88 17.64 18.04 0.56
C ASP A 88 16.40 18.83 0.10
N GLN A 89 16.58 20.06 -0.42
CA GLN A 89 15.47 20.84 -0.98
C GLN A 89 14.77 20.15 -2.15
N THR A 90 15.54 19.52 -3.03
CA THR A 90 15.00 18.75 -4.16
C THR A 90 14.20 17.55 -3.67
N MET A 91 14.73 16.85 -2.67
CA MET A 91 14.09 15.68 -2.07
C MET A 91 12.78 16.04 -1.37
N VAL A 92 12.73 17.13 -0.60
CA VAL A 92 11.50 17.62 0.05
C VAL A 92 10.36 17.79 -0.98
N ARG A 93 10.66 18.28 -2.18
CA ARG A 93 9.67 18.41 -3.26
C ARG A 93 9.21 17.07 -3.82
N ILE A 94 10.14 16.14 -4.05
CA ILE A 94 9.80 14.77 -4.49
C ILE A 94 8.92 14.08 -3.45
N LEU A 95 9.25 14.20 -2.15
CA LEU A 95 8.46 13.64 -1.07
C LEU A 95 7.07 14.29 -0.99
N ALA A 96 6.96 15.62 -1.08
CA ALA A 96 5.68 16.30 -1.11
C ALA A 96 4.83 15.87 -2.31
N ALA A 97 5.45 15.72 -3.49
CA ALA A 97 4.78 15.19 -4.67
C ALA A 97 4.26 13.76 -4.44
N THR A 98 5.08 12.92 -3.80
CA THR A 98 4.75 11.53 -3.47
C THR A 98 3.56 11.44 -2.52
N MET A 99 3.57 12.26 -1.46
CA MET A 99 2.44 12.36 -0.52
C MET A 99 1.16 12.75 -1.25
N GLN A 100 1.21 13.80 -2.09
CA GLN A 100 0.06 14.26 -2.86
C GLN A 100 -0.44 13.19 -3.84
N GLY A 101 0.47 12.54 -4.58
CA GLY A 101 0.12 11.43 -5.46
C GLY A 101 -0.58 10.30 -4.72
N TYR A 102 -0.02 9.87 -3.58
CA TYR A 102 -0.63 8.82 -2.76
C TYR A 102 -1.98 9.22 -2.16
N ILE A 103 -2.12 10.47 -1.70
CA ILE A 103 -3.40 10.99 -1.22
C ILE A 103 -4.42 10.92 -2.36
N GLY A 104 -4.06 11.37 -3.57
CA GLY A 104 -4.92 11.27 -4.75
C GLY A 104 -5.40 9.85 -5.02
N VAL A 105 -4.50 8.87 -4.98
CA VAL A 105 -4.82 7.43 -5.09
C VAL A 105 -5.78 6.99 -3.99
N ARG A 106 -5.48 7.31 -2.73
CA ARG A 106 -6.31 6.88 -1.60
C ARG A 106 -7.74 7.42 -1.68
N LEU A 107 -7.91 8.65 -2.18
CA LEU A 107 -9.23 9.23 -2.42
C LEU A 107 -9.98 8.50 -3.55
N GLN A 108 -9.28 8.09 -4.61
CA GLN A 108 -9.85 7.27 -5.68
C GLN A 108 -10.26 5.88 -5.18
N ASP A 109 -9.36 5.19 -4.49
CA ASP A 109 -9.59 3.84 -3.94
C ASP A 109 -10.81 3.82 -3.02
N ASN A 110 -10.96 4.81 -2.13
CA ASN A 110 -12.13 4.89 -1.25
C ASN A 110 -13.46 4.92 -2.00
N VAL A 111 -13.51 5.56 -3.18
CA VAL A 111 -14.72 5.64 -4.01
C VAL A 111 -14.94 4.34 -4.79
N LEU A 112 -13.86 3.72 -5.28
CA LEU A 112 -13.93 2.47 -6.06
C LEU A 112 -14.28 1.27 -5.18
N ASP A 113 -13.66 1.15 -4.01
CA ASP A 113 -13.80 -0.01 -3.13
C ASP A 113 -15.00 0.08 -2.20
N GLU A 114 -15.39 1.30 -1.79
CA GLU A 114 -16.51 1.52 -0.88
C GLU A 114 -17.56 2.48 -1.47
N PRO A 115 -18.21 2.19 -2.60
CA PRO A 115 -19.06 3.15 -3.32
C PRO A 115 -20.26 3.67 -2.51
N THR A 116 -20.67 2.97 -1.46
CA THR A 116 -21.75 3.41 -0.55
C THR A 116 -21.27 4.29 0.61
N ARG A 117 -19.95 4.34 0.87
CA ARG A 117 -19.34 5.11 1.97
C ARG A 117 -18.36 6.16 1.49
N GLY A 118 -17.76 5.98 0.33
CA GLY A 118 -16.86 6.93 -0.32
C GLY A 118 -17.63 8.19 -0.72
N ASP A 119 -17.03 9.35 -0.49
CA ASP A 119 -17.57 10.64 -0.91
C ASP A 119 -17.01 10.99 -2.30
N PRO A 120 -17.83 10.97 -3.37
CA PRO A 120 -17.35 11.28 -4.72
C PRO A 120 -16.78 12.69 -4.87
N HIS A 121 -17.13 13.64 -4.00
CA HIS A 121 -16.55 14.99 -4.04
C HIS A 121 -15.06 14.99 -3.71
N LEU A 122 -14.57 13.99 -2.98
CA LEU A 122 -13.14 13.82 -2.71
C LEU A 122 -12.32 13.56 -3.99
N LEU A 123 -12.94 13.12 -5.08
CA LEU A 123 -12.25 13.00 -6.38
C LEU A 123 -11.79 14.37 -6.91
N LEU A 124 -12.51 15.45 -6.62
CA LEU A 124 -12.11 16.81 -6.99
C LEU A 124 -10.88 17.28 -6.19
N LEU A 125 -10.79 16.88 -4.91
CA LEU A 125 -9.57 17.05 -4.13
C LEU A 125 -8.43 16.20 -4.70
N GLY A 126 -8.71 14.96 -5.12
CA GLY A 126 -7.76 14.08 -5.79
C GLY A 126 -7.13 14.71 -7.04
N ASN A 127 -7.93 15.33 -7.91
CA ASN A 127 -7.44 16.08 -9.08
C ASN A 127 -6.43 17.17 -8.68
N THR A 128 -6.70 17.87 -7.58
CA THR A 128 -5.81 18.91 -7.06
C THR A 128 -4.51 18.32 -6.51
N CYS A 129 -4.57 17.15 -5.89
CA CYS A 129 -3.40 16.43 -5.41
C CYS A 129 -2.49 16.01 -6.58
N PHE A 130 -3.05 15.40 -7.64
CA PHE A 130 -2.28 15.03 -8.83
C PHE A 130 -1.69 16.25 -9.54
N SER A 131 -2.46 17.33 -9.68
CA SER A 131 -1.94 18.58 -10.24
C SER A 131 -0.74 19.11 -9.44
N ASN A 132 -0.83 19.11 -8.10
CA ASN A 132 0.28 19.56 -7.25
C ASN A 132 1.49 18.61 -7.30
N MET A 133 1.27 17.31 -7.41
CA MET A 133 2.33 16.33 -7.65
C MET A 133 3.14 16.70 -8.90
N ILE A 134 2.47 17.02 -10.01
CA ILE A 134 3.15 17.43 -11.26
C ILE A 134 3.93 18.74 -11.07
N VAL A 135 3.37 19.73 -10.37
CA VAL A 135 4.06 21.02 -10.10
C VAL A 135 5.33 20.82 -9.27
N GLU A 136 5.24 20.03 -8.20
CA GLU A 136 6.39 19.76 -7.33
C GLU A 136 7.48 18.97 -8.06
N LEU A 137 7.10 17.94 -8.84
CA LEU A 137 8.03 17.18 -9.68
C LEU A 137 8.69 18.06 -10.74
N SER A 138 7.91 18.91 -11.42
CA SER A 138 8.45 19.82 -12.44
C SER A 138 9.51 20.75 -11.85
N THR A 139 9.24 21.27 -10.65
CA THR A 139 10.17 22.16 -9.94
C THR A 139 11.41 21.41 -9.46
N ALA A 140 11.26 20.18 -8.97
CA ALA A 140 12.37 19.35 -8.50
C ALA A 140 13.30 18.92 -9.64
N LEU A 141 12.73 18.54 -10.79
CA LEU A 141 13.46 17.96 -11.91
C LEU A 141 14.13 19.01 -12.80
N GLY A 142 13.51 20.18 -12.98
CA GLY A 142 14.01 21.18 -13.92
C GLY A 142 14.27 20.57 -15.31
N MET A 143 15.48 20.75 -15.83
CA MET A 143 15.88 20.21 -17.13
C MET A 143 15.91 18.67 -17.19
N HIS A 144 16.09 17.98 -16.06
CA HIS A 144 16.06 16.51 -15.99
C HIS A 144 14.66 15.94 -16.27
N GLY A 145 13.62 16.78 -16.27
CA GLY A 145 12.24 16.36 -16.50
C GLY A 145 12.00 15.74 -17.88
N ILE A 146 12.76 16.13 -18.91
CA ILE A 146 12.53 15.68 -20.30
C ILE A 146 12.52 14.15 -20.42
N ALA A 147 13.47 13.47 -19.77
CA ALA A 147 13.57 12.02 -19.82
C ALA A 147 12.63 11.31 -18.83
N PHE A 148 12.18 12.02 -17.78
CA PHE A 148 11.33 11.48 -16.73
C PHE A 148 9.85 11.39 -17.12
N TRP A 149 9.30 12.40 -17.80
CA TRP A 149 7.86 12.46 -18.06
C TRP A 149 7.27 11.25 -18.80
N PRO A 150 7.96 10.65 -19.80
CA PRO A 150 7.48 9.42 -20.42
C PRO A 150 7.38 8.24 -19.45
N ALA A 151 8.27 8.16 -18.46
CA ALA A 151 8.24 7.09 -17.45
C ALA A 151 7.12 7.32 -16.42
N LEU A 152 6.86 8.57 -16.06
CA LEU A 152 5.70 8.94 -15.24
C LEU A 152 4.39 8.58 -15.94
N ASP A 153 4.26 8.87 -17.24
CA ASP A 153 3.06 8.55 -18.03
C ASP A 153 2.80 7.03 -18.02
N ARG A 154 3.82 6.22 -18.31
CA ARG A 154 3.73 4.74 -18.21
C ARG A 154 3.25 4.27 -16.84
N ALA A 155 3.80 4.83 -15.76
CA ALA A 155 3.41 4.46 -14.40
C ALA A 155 1.94 4.80 -14.08
N ILE A 156 1.44 5.95 -14.57
CA ILE A 156 0.03 6.34 -14.42
C ILE A 156 -0.87 5.41 -15.23
N VAL A 157 -0.52 5.12 -16.48
CA VAL A 157 -1.30 4.23 -17.35
C VAL A 157 -1.36 2.81 -16.77
N ASP A 158 -0.23 2.27 -16.30
CA ASP A 158 -0.17 0.96 -15.66
C ASP A 158 -1.05 0.91 -14.41
N PHE A 159 -0.95 1.91 -13.53
CA PHE A 159 -1.81 2.03 -12.36
C PHE A 159 -3.28 1.97 -12.74
N SER A 160 -3.73 2.85 -13.64
CA SER A 160 -5.15 2.93 -14.02
C SER A 160 -5.66 1.63 -14.66
N ARG A 161 -4.87 1.05 -15.58
CA ARG A 161 -5.19 -0.21 -16.26
C ARG A 161 -5.36 -1.36 -15.27
N LEU A 162 -4.40 -1.51 -14.35
CA LEU A 162 -4.32 -2.67 -13.46
C LEU A 162 -5.27 -2.57 -12.28
N THR A 163 -5.49 -1.37 -11.74
CA THR A 163 -6.54 -1.14 -10.73
C THR A 163 -7.92 -1.50 -11.29
N LEU A 164 -8.23 -1.10 -12.53
CA LEU A 164 -9.50 -1.46 -13.16
C LEU A 164 -9.61 -2.96 -13.46
N ALA A 165 -8.53 -3.58 -13.96
CA ALA A 165 -8.48 -5.01 -14.23
C ALA A 165 -8.71 -5.84 -12.95
N GLU A 166 -8.08 -5.44 -11.85
CA GLU A 166 -8.29 -6.06 -10.54
C GLU A 166 -9.73 -5.90 -10.07
N GLN A 167 -10.29 -4.68 -10.11
CA GLN A 167 -11.67 -4.42 -9.73
C GLN A 167 -12.64 -5.36 -10.47
N HIS A 168 -12.48 -5.51 -11.79
CA HIS A 168 -13.27 -6.46 -12.56
C HIS A 168 -13.09 -7.92 -12.12
N ALA A 169 -11.90 -8.33 -11.69
CA ALA A 169 -11.65 -9.69 -11.22
C ALA A 169 -12.27 -9.95 -9.84
N VAL A 170 -12.16 -9.00 -8.90
CA VAL A 170 -12.69 -9.16 -7.53
C VAL A 170 -14.21 -8.98 -7.44
N LEU A 171 -14.83 -8.33 -8.42
CA LEU A 171 -16.29 -8.24 -8.55
C LEU A 171 -16.94 -9.54 -9.06
N ARG A 172 -16.16 -10.48 -9.60
CA ARG A 172 -16.65 -11.75 -10.14
C ARG A 172 -16.32 -12.91 -9.19
N ASP A 173 -17.16 -13.94 -9.22
CA ASP A 173 -16.93 -15.19 -8.48
C ASP A 173 -16.04 -16.19 -9.25
N GLU A 174 -15.49 -15.80 -10.40
CA GLU A 174 -14.48 -16.57 -11.13
C GLU A 174 -13.21 -16.79 -10.28
N PRO A 175 -12.47 -17.90 -10.48
CA PRO A 175 -11.20 -18.13 -9.80
C PRO A 175 -10.24 -16.95 -9.98
N TYR A 176 -9.78 -16.37 -8.87
CA TYR A 176 -8.74 -15.35 -8.86
C TYR A 176 -7.39 -16.03 -8.64
N THR A 177 -6.73 -16.41 -9.74
CA THR A 177 -5.50 -17.22 -9.68
C THR A 177 -4.30 -16.41 -9.18
N VAL A 178 -3.23 -17.13 -8.80
CA VAL A 178 -1.96 -16.52 -8.39
C VAL A 178 -1.37 -15.65 -9.49
N GLU A 179 -1.43 -16.11 -10.75
CA GLU A 179 -0.87 -15.41 -11.90
C GLU A 179 -1.62 -14.09 -12.16
N ARG A 180 -2.96 -14.10 -12.05
CA ARG A 180 -3.76 -12.87 -12.16
C ARG A 180 -3.48 -11.92 -11.01
N PHE A 181 -3.32 -12.42 -9.79
CA PHE A 181 -2.95 -11.59 -8.65
C PHE A 181 -1.58 -10.93 -8.87
N ASP A 182 -0.59 -11.68 -9.38
CA ASP A 182 0.74 -11.13 -9.67
C ASP A 182 0.69 -10.09 -10.77
N GLU A 183 -0.04 -10.33 -11.85
CA GLU A 183 -0.27 -9.32 -12.89
C GLU A 183 -0.88 -8.04 -12.30
N HIS A 184 -1.89 -8.17 -11.45
CA HIS A 184 -2.55 -7.03 -10.81
C HIS A 184 -1.74 -6.37 -9.70
N ALA A 185 -0.67 -7.00 -9.20
CA ALA A 185 0.17 -6.42 -8.16
C ALA A 185 0.81 -5.10 -8.61
N ASP A 186 1.01 -4.91 -9.92
CA ASP A 186 1.47 -3.65 -10.50
C ASP A 186 0.44 -2.51 -10.46
N LYS A 187 -0.75 -2.73 -9.88
CA LYS A 187 -1.67 -1.65 -9.50
C LYS A 187 -1.05 -0.63 -8.53
N VAL A 188 0.14 -0.89 -7.98
CA VAL A 188 0.91 0.08 -7.19
C VAL A 188 1.95 0.85 -8.02
N ALA A 189 1.86 0.82 -9.36
CA ALA A 189 2.84 1.42 -10.28
C ALA A 189 3.19 2.90 -10.00
N LEU A 190 2.30 3.67 -9.38
CA LEU A 190 2.59 5.06 -8.97
C LEU A 190 3.73 5.15 -7.95
N ALA A 191 4.02 4.10 -7.18
CA ALA A 191 5.17 4.04 -6.29
C ALA A 191 6.52 4.06 -7.03
N ARG A 192 6.53 3.83 -8.35
CA ARG A 192 7.73 3.97 -9.20
C ARG A 192 8.12 5.45 -9.37
N ILE A 193 7.14 6.35 -9.41
CA ILE A 193 7.34 7.79 -9.72
C ILE A 193 8.43 8.45 -8.87
N PRO A 194 8.42 8.38 -7.53
CA PRO A 194 9.48 8.99 -6.72
C PRO A 194 10.86 8.43 -7.00
N LEU A 195 10.97 7.12 -7.23
CA LEU A 195 12.24 6.46 -7.56
C LEU A 195 12.75 6.89 -8.94
N LEU A 196 11.86 6.97 -9.93
CA LEU A 196 12.17 7.46 -11.26
C LEU A 196 12.59 8.93 -11.26
N ALA A 197 12.01 9.75 -10.39
CA ALA A 197 12.39 11.16 -10.25
C ALA A 197 13.83 11.30 -9.72
N VAL A 198 14.18 10.50 -8.69
CA VAL A 198 15.54 10.43 -8.15
C VAL A 198 16.52 9.90 -9.21
N ALA A 199 16.15 8.83 -9.92
CA ALA A 199 16.95 8.26 -10.99
C ALA A 199 17.18 9.28 -12.13
N ALA A 200 16.18 10.07 -12.51
CA ALA A 200 16.32 11.11 -13.53
C ALA A 200 17.30 12.22 -13.11
N ILE A 201 17.24 12.70 -11.85
CA ILE A 201 18.18 13.68 -11.30
C ILE A 201 19.61 13.14 -11.22
N ALA A 202 19.74 11.83 -11.02
CA ALA A 202 21.02 11.12 -11.01
C ALA A 202 21.51 10.74 -12.42
N GLU A 203 20.72 11.01 -13.47
CA GLU A 203 21.00 10.58 -14.86
C GLU A 203 21.13 9.05 -15.00
N ARG A 204 20.35 8.32 -14.20
CA ARG A 204 20.33 6.86 -14.10
C ARG A 204 18.97 6.24 -14.41
N LEU A 205 18.27 6.75 -15.43
CA LEU A 205 17.00 6.16 -15.87
C LEU A 205 17.17 4.76 -16.50
N ASP A 206 18.41 4.31 -16.72
CA ASP A 206 18.71 2.89 -16.98
C ASP A 206 18.26 1.96 -15.84
N LEU A 207 18.01 2.50 -14.63
CA LEU A 207 17.47 1.76 -13.48
C LEU A 207 15.96 1.52 -13.55
N GLU A 208 15.23 2.08 -14.53
CA GLU A 208 13.76 1.92 -14.65
C GLU A 208 13.29 0.45 -14.58
N PRO A 209 13.91 -0.52 -15.28
CA PRO A 209 13.52 -1.93 -15.18
C PRO A 209 13.67 -2.51 -13.76
N SER A 210 14.76 -2.16 -13.06
CA SER A 210 14.99 -2.61 -11.68
C SER A 210 14.01 -1.97 -10.71
N ILE A 211 13.68 -0.69 -10.91
CA ILE A 211 12.65 0.02 -10.13
C ILE A 211 11.27 -0.63 -10.34
N GLN A 212 10.92 -0.95 -11.59
CA GLN A 212 9.68 -1.64 -11.91
C GLN A 212 9.61 -3.00 -11.22
N ALA A 213 10.65 -3.82 -11.35
CA ALA A 213 10.72 -5.13 -10.71
C ALA A 213 10.59 -5.04 -9.18
N LEU A 214 11.28 -4.09 -8.55
CA LEU A 214 11.21 -3.86 -7.11
C LEU A 214 9.78 -3.48 -6.67
N VAL A 215 9.16 -2.51 -7.35
CA VAL A 215 7.81 -2.05 -7.01
C VAL A 215 6.79 -3.16 -7.24
N HIS A 216 6.94 -3.97 -8.29
CA HIS A 216 6.11 -5.14 -8.55
C HIS A 216 6.19 -6.17 -7.42
N GLN A 217 7.41 -6.55 -7.02
CA GLN A 217 7.63 -7.47 -5.90
C GLN A 217 7.04 -6.93 -4.59
N LEU A 218 7.22 -5.63 -4.32
CA LEU A 218 6.58 -4.98 -3.17
C LEU A 218 5.06 -5.01 -3.27
N GLY A 219 4.49 -4.78 -4.45
CA GLY A 219 3.04 -4.90 -4.70
C GLY A 219 2.50 -6.28 -4.33
N ILE A 220 3.20 -7.35 -4.74
CA ILE A 220 2.85 -8.73 -4.39
C ILE A 220 2.94 -8.94 -2.87
N ALA A 221 4.08 -8.62 -2.27
CA ALA A 221 4.32 -8.86 -0.85
C ALA A 221 3.32 -8.11 0.04
N TYR A 222 3.04 -6.84 -0.27
CA TYR A 222 2.08 -6.02 0.45
C TYR A 222 0.63 -6.43 0.20
N GLY A 223 0.28 -6.81 -1.04
CA GLY A 223 -1.03 -7.35 -1.35
C GLY A 223 -1.32 -8.60 -0.52
N ILE A 224 -0.37 -9.53 -0.45
CA ILE A 224 -0.51 -10.75 0.36
C ILE A 224 -0.61 -10.41 1.86
N ALA A 225 0.26 -9.53 2.38
CA ALA A 225 0.24 -9.16 3.78
C ALA A 225 -1.09 -8.47 4.17
N ASN A 226 -1.60 -7.58 3.33
CA ASN A 226 -2.89 -6.92 3.54
C ASN A 226 -4.04 -7.93 3.54
N ASP A 227 -4.04 -8.88 2.60
CA ASP A 227 -5.05 -9.94 2.55
C ASP A 227 -5.01 -10.82 3.81
N VAL A 228 -3.81 -11.25 4.23
CA VAL A 228 -3.60 -12.10 5.42
C VAL A 228 -4.08 -11.42 6.70
N LEU A 229 -3.83 -10.12 6.86
CA LEU A 229 -4.19 -9.39 8.07
C LEU A 229 -5.63 -8.84 8.03
N GLY A 230 -6.11 -8.53 6.84
CA GLY A 230 -7.40 -7.92 6.56
C GLY A 230 -8.55 -8.90 6.45
N TRP A 231 -8.30 -10.19 6.20
CA TRP A 231 -9.35 -11.14 5.80
C TRP A 231 -10.62 -11.11 6.68
N PRO A 232 -10.59 -10.98 8.03
CA PRO A 232 -11.83 -10.94 8.81
C PRO A 232 -12.64 -9.67 8.57
N ARG A 233 -11.98 -8.53 8.32
CA ARG A 233 -12.64 -7.28 7.93
C ARG A 233 -13.17 -7.40 6.51
N ASP A 234 -12.38 -7.97 5.61
CA ASP A 234 -12.73 -8.04 4.20
C ASP A 234 -13.95 -8.95 3.97
N VAL A 235 -14.07 -10.07 4.69
CA VAL A 235 -15.30 -10.87 4.72
C VAL A 235 -16.51 -10.05 5.19
N ARG A 236 -16.39 -9.30 6.30
CA ARG A 236 -17.49 -8.46 6.81
C ARG A 236 -17.93 -7.39 5.80
N SER A 237 -16.97 -6.84 5.05
CA SER A 237 -17.25 -5.86 3.99
C SER A 237 -17.70 -6.50 2.67
N GLY A 238 -17.71 -7.83 2.56
CA GLY A 238 -18.00 -8.54 1.30
C GLY A 238 -16.91 -8.38 0.24
N HIS A 239 -15.70 -7.97 0.63
CA HIS A 239 -14.56 -7.80 -0.27
C HIS A 239 -13.93 -9.15 -0.59
N ARG A 240 -13.97 -9.55 -1.86
CA ARG A 240 -13.35 -10.79 -2.35
C ARG A 240 -11.90 -10.54 -2.72
N THR A 241 -11.05 -10.37 -1.72
CA THR A 241 -9.58 -10.29 -1.92
C THR A 241 -9.02 -11.59 -2.49
N TRP A 242 -7.78 -11.60 -2.98
CA TRP A 242 -7.19 -12.78 -3.61
C TRP A 242 -7.18 -13.97 -2.66
N LEU A 243 -6.79 -13.76 -1.40
CA LEU A 243 -6.77 -14.81 -0.38
C LEU A 243 -8.17 -15.40 -0.13
N LEU A 244 -9.20 -14.55 -0.05
CA LEU A 244 -10.58 -15.00 0.16
C LEU A 244 -11.13 -15.71 -1.08
N GLY A 245 -10.81 -15.23 -2.28
CA GLY A 245 -11.12 -15.93 -3.52
C GLY A 245 -10.51 -17.33 -3.57
N CYS A 246 -9.25 -17.48 -3.16
CA CYS A 246 -8.57 -18.78 -3.05
C CYS A 246 -9.20 -19.70 -1.98
N ALA A 247 -9.67 -19.12 -0.88
CA ALA A 247 -10.39 -19.85 0.18
C ALA A 247 -11.83 -20.24 -0.20
N GLY A 248 -12.28 -19.89 -1.42
CA GLY A 248 -13.61 -20.22 -1.93
C GLY A 248 -14.71 -19.29 -1.44
N PHE A 249 -14.38 -18.05 -1.08
CA PHE A 249 -15.36 -16.99 -0.83
C PHE A 249 -16.04 -16.60 -2.15
N ALA A 250 -17.37 -16.55 -2.12
CA ALA A 250 -18.22 -16.10 -3.23
C ALA A 250 -19.04 -14.89 -2.78
N ARG A 251 -19.00 -13.82 -3.57
CA ARG A 251 -19.77 -12.61 -3.34
C ARG A 251 -21.26 -12.86 -3.46
N ALA A 252 -21.69 -13.63 -4.45
CA ALA A 252 -23.11 -13.92 -4.64
C ALA A 252 -23.72 -14.64 -3.41
N GLU A 253 -22.95 -15.55 -2.78
CA GLU A 253 -23.35 -16.21 -1.53
C GLU A 253 -23.49 -15.18 -0.39
N TRP A 254 -22.51 -14.29 -0.25
CA TRP A 254 -22.52 -13.26 0.80
C TRP A 254 -23.64 -12.22 0.62
N GLU A 255 -23.87 -11.78 -0.62
CA GLU A 255 -24.95 -10.86 -0.99
C GLU A 255 -26.33 -11.49 -0.75
N HIS A 256 -26.48 -12.79 -1.07
CA HIS A 256 -27.70 -13.53 -0.76
C HIS A 256 -27.98 -13.58 0.75
N ILE A 257 -26.97 -13.90 1.56
CA ILE A 257 -27.07 -13.88 3.03
C ILE A 257 -27.42 -12.48 3.54
N GLY A 258 -26.84 -11.43 2.95
CA GLY A 258 -27.14 -10.04 3.28
C GLY A 258 -28.59 -9.63 3.01
N ALA A 259 -29.23 -10.24 2.02
CA ALA A 259 -30.63 -10.00 1.65
C ALA A 259 -31.64 -10.82 2.49
N MET A 260 -31.19 -11.80 3.27
CA MET A 260 -32.05 -12.55 4.18
C MET A 260 -32.58 -11.66 5.31
N PRO A 261 -33.81 -11.91 5.82
CA PRO A 261 -34.29 -11.27 7.04
C PRO A 261 -33.32 -11.48 8.20
N GLU A 262 -33.20 -10.48 9.06
CA GLU A 262 -32.42 -10.63 10.29
C GLU A 262 -33.01 -11.72 11.18
N GLY A 263 -32.14 -12.58 11.72
CA GLY A 263 -32.54 -13.69 12.58
C GLY A 263 -31.57 -14.87 12.54
N ALA A 264 -31.92 -15.91 13.29
CA ALA A 264 -31.07 -17.08 13.51
C ALA A 264 -30.61 -17.77 12.21
N GLU A 265 -31.44 -17.75 11.17
CA GLU A 265 -31.13 -18.39 9.89
C GLU A 265 -30.01 -17.64 9.13
N ARG A 266 -30.07 -16.30 9.10
CA ARG A 266 -29.02 -15.45 8.53
C ARG A 266 -27.72 -15.56 9.31
N ASP A 267 -27.81 -15.60 10.64
CA ASP A 267 -26.64 -15.75 11.52
C ASP A 267 -25.97 -17.11 11.33
N ALA A 268 -26.76 -18.17 11.18
CA ALA A 268 -26.26 -19.52 10.90
C ALA A 268 -25.58 -19.61 9.53
N ALA A 269 -26.19 -19.04 8.49
CA ALA A 269 -25.60 -18.99 7.15
C ALA A 269 -24.29 -18.19 7.13
N SER A 270 -24.26 -17.02 7.76
CA SER A 270 -23.05 -16.19 7.90
C SER A 270 -21.95 -16.95 8.64
N SER A 271 -22.29 -17.64 9.73
CA SER A 271 -21.35 -18.44 10.51
C SER A 271 -20.80 -19.63 9.72
N ALA A 272 -21.62 -20.29 8.91
CA ALA A 272 -21.19 -21.40 8.05
C ALA A 272 -20.16 -20.96 7.01
N VAL A 273 -20.37 -19.81 6.34
CA VAL A 273 -19.39 -19.24 5.40
C VAL A 273 -18.08 -18.91 6.11
N VAL A 274 -18.16 -18.24 7.27
CA VAL A 274 -16.95 -17.88 8.04
C VAL A 274 -16.19 -19.13 8.49
N GLU A 275 -16.88 -20.20 8.88
CA GLU A 275 -16.23 -21.43 9.32
C GLU A 275 -15.60 -22.22 8.17
N LYS A 276 -16.25 -22.26 7.00
CA LYS A 276 -15.65 -22.76 5.75
C LYS A 276 -14.35 -22.02 5.43
N LEU A 277 -14.38 -20.69 5.48
CA LEU A 277 -13.19 -19.87 5.24
C LEU A 277 -12.10 -20.13 6.27
N ARG A 278 -12.43 -20.19 7.56
CA ARG A 278 -11.46 -20.52 8.61
C ARG A 278 -10.81 -21.89 8.38
N THR A 279 -11.59 -22.88 7.98
CA THR A 279 -11.08 -24.22 7.66
C THR A 279 -10.04 -24.12 6.54
N ALA A 280 -10.38 -23.48 5.42
CA ALA A 280 -9.45 -23.30 4.30
C ALA A 280 -8.18 -22.49 4.68
N LEU A 281 -8.37 -21.41 5.44
CA LEU A 281 -7.31 -20.46 5.80
C LEU A 281 -6.33 -21.03 6.84
N TYR A 282 -6.83 -21.66 7.90
CA TYR A 282 -6.00 -22.19 9.00
C TYR A 282 -5.64 -23.66 8.78
N GLU A 283 -6.63 -24.52 8.58
CA GLU A 283 -6.42 -25.99 8.50
C GLU A 283 -5.91 -26.40 7.13
N GLY A 284 -6.42 -25.76 6.06
CA GLY A 284 -5.92 -25.88 4.69
C GLY A 284 -4.62 -25.13 4.43
N ARG A 285 -4.03 -24.50 5.45
CA ARG A 285 -2.73 -23.81 5.43
C ARG A 285 -2.59 -22.61 4.48
N LEU A 286 -3.67 -22.14 3.84
CA LEU A 286 -3.60 -21.03 2.89
C LEU A 286 -2.97 -19.76 3.50
N LEU A 287 -3.28 -19.42 4.77
CA LEU A 287 -2.65 -18.27 5.45
C LEU A 287 -1.14 -18.44 5.57
N ARG A 288 -0.69 -19.63 5.96
CA ARG A 288 0.73 -19.92 6.19
C ARG A 288 1.50 -19.92 4.88
N ASP A 289 0.94 -20.52 3.84
CA ASP A 289 1.57 -20.58 2.53
C ASP A 289 1.62 -19.18 1.89
N ALA A 290 0.59 -18.35 2.10
CA ALA A 290 0.59 -16.94 1.74
C ALA A 290 1.68 -16.14 2.48
N ILE A 291 1.80 -16.29 3.81
CA ILE A 291 2.87 -15.62 4.59
C ILE A 291 4.26 -16.04 4.10
N ALA A 292 4.48 -17.34 3.89
CA ALA A 292 5.74 -17.86 3.38
C ALA A 292 6.10 -17.27 2.01
N ARG A 293 5.10 -17.11 1.13
CA ARG A 293 5.24 -16.45 -0.16
C ARG A 293 5.59 -14.97 -0.02
N ALA A 294 4.89 -14.21 0.83
CA ALA A 294 5.21 -12.81 1.07
C ALA A 294 6.65 -12.62 1.57
N ILE A 295 7.13 -13.51 2.45
CA ILE A 295 8.51 -13.53 2.92
C ILE A 295 9.49 -13.80 1.77
N ALA A 296 9.21 -14.79 0.91
CA ALA A 296 10.07 -15.09 -0.23
C ALA A 296 10.19 -13.89 -1.18
N VAL A 297 9.06 -13.26 -1.52
CA VAL A 297 9.03 -12.07 -2.39
C VAL A 297 9.75 -10.88 -1.75
N HIS A 298 9.66 -10.70 -0.43
CA HIS A 298 10.47 -9.70 0.27
C HIS A 298 11.97 -9.94 0.12
N ARG A 299 12.43 -11.20 0.15
CA ARG A 299 13.86 -11.51 -0.10
C ARG A 299 14.26 -11.17 -1.53
N ASP A 300 13.41 -11.46 -2.52
CA ASP A 300 13.68 -11.09 -3.92
C ASP A 300 13.70 -9.56 -4.11
N ALA A 301 12.80 -8.85 -3.43
CA ALA A 301 12.79 -7.38 -3.39
C ALA A 301 14.07 -6.81 -2.78
N MET A 302 14.59 -7.44 -1.72
CA MET A 302 15.86 -7.04 -1.10
C MET A 302 17.02 -7.14 -2.08
N GLU A 303 17.16 -8.25 -2.82
CA GLU A 303 18.22 -8.39 -3.82
C GLU A 303 18.08 -7.38 -4.97
N THR A 304 16.84 -7.15 -5.42
CA THR A 304 16.54 -6.18 -6.48
C THR A 304 16.87 -4.75 -6.03
N ALA A 305 16.53 -4.41 -4.79
CA ALA A 305 16.83 -3.11 -4.19
C ALA A 305 18.34 -2.88 -4.02
N ARG A 306 19.10 -3.89 -3.62
CA ARG A 306 20.58 -3.83 -3.57
C ARG A 306 21.17 -3.58 -4.94
N ALA A 307 20.70 -4.30 -5.97
CA ALA A 307 21.16 -4.11 -7.34
C ALA A 307 20.85 -2.71 -7.88
N ALA A 308 19.74 -2.11 -7.46
CA ALA A 308 19.35 -0.74 -7.80
C ALA A 308 20.05 0.34 -6.95
N GLY A 309 20.74 -0.04 -5.87
CA GLY A 309 21.50 0.87 -5.00
C GLY A 309 20.69 1.53 -3.89
N LEU A 310 19.57 0.95 -3.45
CA LEU A 310 18.78 1.49 -2.33
C LEU A 310 19.45 1.14 -0.99
N VAL A 311 20.28 2.04 -0.46
CA VAL A 311 20.95 1.83 0.82
C VAL A 311 19.98 1.90 1.99
N GLY A 312 20.00 0.91 2.89
CA GLY A 312 19.09 0.84 4.05
C GLY A 312 17.76 0.11 3.80
N PHE A 313 17.47 -0.32 2.56
CA PHE A 313 16.30 -1.15 2.27
C PHE A 313 16.37 -2.55 2.91
N ASP A 314 17.58 -3.08 3.12
CA ASP A 314 17.84 -4.35 3.77
C ASP A 314 17.30 -4.39 5.20
N ASP A 315 17.60 -3.36 6.01
CA ASP A 315 17.16 -3.28 7.41
C ASP A 315 15.64 -3.28 7.48
N TYR A 316 15.02 -2.44 6.66
CA TYR A 316 13.57 -2.38 6.53
C TYR A 316 12.97 -3.75 6.12
N THR A 317 13.58 -4.44 5.16
CA THR A 317 13.08 -5.74 4.70
C THR A 317 13.27 -6.83 5.76
N ALA A 318 14.37 -6.80 6.51
CA ALA A 318 14.61 -7.71 7.62
C ALA A 318 13.56 -7.54 8.74
N GLU A 319 13.22 -6.29 9.09
CA GLU A 319 12.15 -5.98 10.04
C GLU A 319 10.79 -6.49 9.55
N ARG A 320 10.50 -6.34 8.25
CA ARG A 320 9.27 -6.87 7.64
C ARG A 320 9.19 -8.39 7.69
N ILE A 321 10.26 -9.07 7.34
CA ILE A 321 10.31 -10.54 7.38
C ILE A 321 10.12 -11.02 8.81
N ALA A 322 10.82 -10.43 9.79
CA ALA A 322 10.68 -10.82 11.19
C ALA A 322 9.23 -10.65 11.70
N TRP A 323 8.55 -9.59 11.26
CA TRP A 323 7.14 -9.36 11.57
C TRP A 323 6.20 -10.40 10.95
N LEU A 324 6.41 -10.75 9.68
CA LEU A 324 5.66 -11.82 9.01
C LEU A 324 5.90 -13.20 9.66
N GLU A 325 7.14 -13.49 10.07
CA GLU A 325 7.49 -14.71 10.80
C GLU A 325 6.84 -14.78 12.19
N MET A 326 6.71 -13.64 12.87
CA MET A 326 5.93 -13.56 14.12
C MET A 326 4.45 -13.91 13.85
N PHE A 327 3.87 -13.41 12.76
CA PHE A 327 2.50 -13.77 12.36
C PHE A 327 2.35 -15.25 12.00
N ASP A 328 3.30 -15.85 11.30
CA ASP A 328 3.27 -17.30 11.02
C ASP A 328 3.24 -18.13 12.32
N LYS A 329 4.06 -17.75 13.32
CA LYS A 329 4.06 -18.39 14.63
C LYS A 329 2.70 -18.25 15.34
N GLN A 330 2.08 -17.07 15.30
CA GLN A 330 0.76 -16.84 15.89
C GLN A 330 -0.32 -17.67 15.19
N THR A 331 -0.34 -17.69 13.86
CA THR A 331 -1.26 -18.50 13.05
C THR A 331 -1.10 -19.98 13.34
N THR A 332 0.13 -20.46 13.50
CA THR A 332 0.42 -21.85 13.89
C THR A 332 -0.15 -22.18 15.28
N LEU A 333 0.05 -21.31 16.27
CA LEU A 333 -0.50 -21.50 17.62
C LEU A 333 -2.03 -21.50 17.61
N MET A 334 -2.67 -20.63 16.83
CA MET A 334 -4.13 -20.60 16.68
C MET A 334 -4.66 -21.90 16.05
N THR A 335 -3.99 -22.39 15.01
CA THR A 335 -4.35 -23.64 14.32
C THR A 335 -4.23 -24.83 15.27
N LEU A 336 -3.13 -24.93 16.03
CA LEU A 336 -2.94 -25.99 17.02
C LEU A 336 -3.99 -25.94 18.14
N ARG A 337 -4.31 -24.75 18.67
CA ARG A 337 -5.36 -24.59 19.69
C ARG A 337 -6.72 -25.07 19.19
N ARG A 338 -7.07 -24.76 17.94
CA ARG A 338 -8.31 -25.23 17.31
C ARG A 338 -8.33 -26.74 17.16
N ALA A 339 -7.28 -27.34 16.60
CA ALA A 339 -7.17 -28.79 16.47
C ALA A 339 -7.30 -29.52 17.83
N LEU A 340 -6.71 -28.97 18.89
CA LEU A 340 -6.82 -29.52 20.24
C LEU A 340 -8.22 -29.37 20.86
N LEU A 341 -8.96 -28.31 20.53
CA LEU A 341 -10.34 -28.13 20.99
C LEU A 341 -11.29 -29.08 20.26
N SER A 342 -11.13 -29.24 18.94
CA SER A 342 -11.93 -30.18 18.14
C SER A 342 -11.67 -31.65 18.49
N ALA A 343 -10.48 -32.00 18.98
CA ALA A 343 -10.18 -33.34 19.45
C ALA A 343 -10.82 -33.69 20.82
N ARG A 344 -11.37 -32.70 21.53
CA ARG A 344 -11.99 -32.86 22.86
C ARG A 344 -13.52 -32.86 22.82
N SER A 345 -14.13 -32.45 21.71
CA SER A 345 -15.58 -32.43 21.47
C SER A 345 -16.05 -33.72 20.81
#